data_AF-A0A0T5VP49-F1
#
_entry.id   AF-A0A0T5VP49-F1
#
_cell.length_a   1.000
_cell.length_b   1.000
_cell.length_c   1.000
_cell.angle_alpha   90.00
_cell.angle_beta   90.00
_cell.angle_gamma   90.00
#
_symmetry.space_group_name_H-M   'P 1'
#
loop_
_entity.id
_entity.type
_entity.pdbx_description
1 polymer ?
#
loop_
_entity_poly.entity_id
_entity_poly.type
_entity_poly.pdbx_seq_one_letter_code
_entity_poly.pdbx_strand_id
1 'polypeptide(L)'
;MTKSITIAGKPLSQFYKLPFEKGSRVLRLAMLESHSTFSVGKKPEPLAIQSLSFDQGLLTVTVKLGKEEVARVYIGVEYDCLLVSCSVDTDETYLGRYAYLTLRAMMRSGYCDFQEYYWPACFALGNKRSRYVDVVKKPGGFTITLKKKFSGLFRPGDDFPDVTERAVVPCERFLDKYAAARLAPVSIGYCFANTDLLNFHSNHYPFLIPYVFSATAYLKTVKSFKRFVFNANDVDGISLSPQQEELNSICFAMKEIAAIRFNANGHLPEKVAEANKLNDANQLVLLKLWNKALPLLMQQRFTHYFYTYGLRNVTGKPVMRDMKLVEFSMEVPVLSFVLRDEGDYYELELRLKVKGKLLRLSSDSIALFLVCDRVKTYLWYLLEAEMDYKLVWFFSRVNFRVQVPKGYYKDFFEGFVEGMERWYEVKRG
;
A
#
# COMPACT_ATOMS: atom_id res chain seq x y z
N MET A 1 5.87 -12.32 40.83
CA MET A 1 7.00 -11.36 40.73
C MET A 1 7.64 -11.50 39.36
N THR A 2 7.29 -10.63 38.43
CA THR A 2 7.84 -10.56 37.07
C THR A 2 9.29 -10.07 37.16
N LYS A 3 10.27 -10.87 36.70
CA LYS A 3 11.67 -10.44 36.59
C LYS A 3 11.71 -9.17 35.73
N SER A 4 12.25 -8.06 36.25
CA SER A 4 12.43 -6.84 35.45
C SER A 4 13.38 -7.15 34.30
N ILE A 5 13.01 -6.69 33.10
CA ILE A 5 13.77 -6.98 31.88
C ILE A 5 15.03 -6.13 31.91
N THR A 6 16.17 -6.73 32.23
CA THR A 6 17.46 -6.05 32.16
C THR A 6 18.06 -6.21 30.76
N ILE A 7 18.20 -5.11 30.03
CA ILE A 7 18.91 -5.05 28.76
C ILE A 7 20.24 -4.34 29.00
N ALA A 8 21.35 -4.99 28.63
CA ALA A 8 22.70 -4.49 28.91
C ALA A 8 22.95 -4.14 30.40
N GLY A 9 22.30 -4.88 31.32
CA GLY A 9 22.43 -4.67 32.76
C GLY A 9 21.49 -3.61 33.36
N LYS A 10 20.70 -2.89 32.55
CA LYS A 10 19.72 -1.89 33.02
C LYS A 10 18.28 -2.36 32.77
N PRO A 11 17.34 -2.24 33.73
CA PRO A 11 15.93 -2.46 33.46
C PRO A 11 15.40 -1.51 32.39
N LEU A 12 14.44 -1.93 31.57
CA LEU A 12 13.76 -1.07 30.58
C LEU A 12 13.22 0.24 31.17
N SER A 13 12.85 0.24 32.46
CA SER A 13 12.40 1.43 33.17
C SER A 13 13.46 2.53 33.25
N GLN A 14 14.75 2.17 33.15
CA GLN A 14 15.89 3.10 33.19
C GLN A 14 16.30 3.65 31.82
N PHE A 15 15.52 3.38 30.77
CA PHE A 15 15.76 3.94 29.45
C PHE A 15 15.15 5.35 29.36
N TYR A 16 15.86 6.27 28.72
CA TYR A 16 15.34 7.59 28.40
C TYR A 16 14.19 7.45 27.40
N LYS A 17 13.08 8.15 27.63
CA LYS A 17 11.90 8.08 26.76
C LYS A 17 11.81 9.33 25.89
N LEU A 18 11.96 9.15 24.59
CA LEU A 18 11.70 10.20 23.60
C LEU A 18 10.33 9.97 22.97
N PRO A 19 9.37 10.90 23.09
CA PRO A 19 8.06 10.73 22.48
C PRO A 19 8.14 10.81 20.95
N PHE A 20 7.31 10.02 20.27
CA PHE A 20 7.09 10.17 18.84
C PHE A 20 6.06 11.27 18.54
N GLU A 21 6.02 11.70 17.27
CA GLU A 21 4.89 12.49 16.77
C GLU A 21 3.61 11.65 16.87
N LYS A 22 2.53 12.25 17.40
CA LYS A 22 1.28 11.54 17.75
C LYS A 22 0.77 10.69 16.59
N GLY A 23 0.58 9.40 16.83
CA GLY A 23 0.07 8.46 15.82
C GLY A 23 1.11 8.01 14.79
N SER A 24 2.39 8.26 15.02
CA SER A 24 3.48 7.83 14.15
C SER A 24 4.62 7.20 14.95
N ARG A 25 5.60 6.63 14.25
CA ARG A 25 6.90 6.20 14.82
C ARG A 25 8.05 7.05 14.29
N VAL A 26 7.73 8.28 13.95
CA VAL A 26 8.67 9.26 13.43
C VAL A 26 9.16 10.12 14.57
N LEU A 27 10.48 10.19 14.72
CA LEU A 27 11.16 11.14 15.59
C LEU A 27 11.66 12.31 14.75
N ARG A 28 11.28 13.53 15.11
CA ARG A 28 11.76 14.77 14.47
C ARG A 28 12.96 15.35 15.21
N LEU A 29 13.84 16.02 14.47
CA LEU A 29 15.02 16.66 15.04
C LEU A 29 14.65 17.70 16.12
N ALA A 30 13.59 18.48 15.92
CA ALA A 30 13.12 19.46 16.90
C ALA A 30 12.73 18.81 18.24
N MET A 31 12.16 17.60 18.21
CA MET A 31 11.80 16.82 19.40
C MET A 31 13.05 16.30 20.12
N LEU A 32 14.07 15.88 19.37
CA LEU A 32 15.36 15.49 19.93
C LEU A 32 16.10 16.69 20.55
N GLU A 33 16.07 17.84 19.87
CA GLU A 33 16.75 19.06 20.31
C GLU A 33 16.10 19.68 21.56
N SER A 34 14.78 19.56 21.74
CA SER A 34 14.12 20.03 22.97
C SER A 34 14.40 19.15 24.19
N HIS A 35 14.83 17.91 23.99
CA HIS A 35 15.19 16.95 25.06
C HIS A 35 16.69 16.89 25.35
N SER A 36 17.48 17.80 24.77
CA SER A 36 18.92 17.78 24.87
C SER A 36 19.48 19.16 25.21
N THR A 37 20.41 19.19 26.17
CA THR A 37 21.20 20.39 26.45
C THR A 37 22.35 20.57 25.45
N PHE A 38 22.59 19.56 24.60
CA PHE A 38 23.62 19.63 23.56
C PHE A 38 23.08 20.41 22.35
N SER A 39 23.42 21.70 22.29
CA SER A 39 23.27 22.46 21.04
C SER A 39 24.50 22.22 20.16
N VAL A 40 24.28 21.70 18.96
CA VAL A 40 25.39 21.49 18.04
C VAL A 40 25.76 22.81 17.39
N GLY A 41 26.86 23.40 17.84
CA GLY A 41 27.53 24.50 17.15
C GLY A 41 27.99 24.12 15.72
N LYS A 42 28.58 25.06 14.99
CA LYS A 42 28.84 24.99 13.53
C LYS A 42 29.64 23.77 13.03
N LYS A 43 30.29 22.96 13.88
CA LYS A 43 30.93 21.68 13.52
C LYS A 43 30.88 20.68 14.68
N PRO A 44 29.92 19.74 14.73
CA PRO A 44 30.02 18.62 15.67
C PRO A 44 31.26 17.77 15.35
N GLU A 45 31.88 17.20 16.39
CA GLU A 45 32.88 16.15 16.18
C GLU A 45 32.27 14.98 15.38
N PRO A 46 33.00 14.40 14.42
CA PRO A 46 32.47 13.35 13.57
C PRO A 46 32.19 12.09 14.41
N LEU A 47 30.91 11.78 14.57
CA LEU A 47 30.46 10.50 15.08
C LEU A 47 30.52 9.46 13.94
N ALA A 48 31.33 8.43 14.12
CA ALA A 48 31.41 7.32 13.19
C ALA A 48 30.52 6.17 13.70
N ILE A 49 29.50 5.80 12.92
CA ILE A 49 28.73 4.56 13.13
C ILE A 49 29.58 3.40 12.62
N GLN A 50 30.03 2.53 13.52
CA GLN A 50 30.89 1.40 13.17
C GLN A 50 30.09 0.17 12.76
N SER A 51 28.98 -0.11 13.44
CA SER A 51 28.10 -1.23 13.12
C SER A 51 26.69 -1.05 13.65
N LEU A 52 25.76 -1.75 13.00
CA LEU A 52 24.36 -1.86 13.37
C LEU A 52 24.03 -3.32 13.62
N SER A 53 23.30 -3.60 14.69
CA SER A 53 22.79 -4.94 14.97
C SER A 53 21.41 -4.86 15.60
N PHE A 54 20.61 -5.90 15.37
CA PHE A 54 19.28 -6.03 15.95
C PHE A 54 19.16 -7.38 16.63
N ASP A 55 18.93 -7.35 17.93
CA ASP A 55 18.74 -8.55 18.75
C ASP A 55 17.69 -8.25 19.82
N GLN A 56 16.83 -9.23 20.09
CA GLN A 56 15.79 -9.14 21.13
C GLN A 56 14.90 -7.89 21.05
N GLY A 57 14.60 -7.40 19.84
CA GLY A 57 13.75 -6.22 19.64
C GLY A 57 14.48 -4.88 19.83
N LEU A 58 15.81 -4.90 19.99
CA LEU A 58 16.62 -3.71 20.19
C LEU A 58 17.58 -3.50 19.03
N LEU A 59 17.55 -2.28 18.52
CA LEU A 59 18.59 -1.77 17.65
C LEU A 59 19.79 -1.34 18.51
N THR A 60 20.93 -2.00 18.31
CA THR A 60 22.21 -1.60 18.91
C THR A 60 23.07 -0.93 17.86
N VAL A 61 23.39 0.34 18.10
CA VAL A 61 24.27 1.15 17.28
C VAL A 61 25.61 1.28 17.98
N THR A 62 26.66 0.76 17.35
CA THR A 62 28.04 0.89 17.86
C THR A 62 28.67 2.12 17.25
N VAL A 63 29.08 3.07 18.09
CA VAL A 63 29.57 4.38 17.64
C VAL A 63 30.91 4.71 18.25
N LYS A 64 31.70 5.52 17.52
CA LYS A 64 32.96 6.08 18.01
C LYS A 64 32.98 7.58 17.75
N LEU A 65 33.31 8.35 18.78
CA LEU A 65 33.41 9.80 18.71
C LEU A 65 34.88 10.22 18.72
N GLY A 66 35.41 10.62 17.56
CA GLY A 66 36.82 10.99 17.43
C GLY A 66 37.78 9.89 17.92
N LYS A 67 38.55 10.19 18.98
CA LYS A 67 39.52 9.28 19.60
C LYS A 67 38.99 8.59 20.87
N GLU A 68 37.75 8.86 21.28
CA GLU A 68 37.13 8.26 22.47
C GLU A 68 36.89 6.75 22.28
N GLU A 69 36.60 6.07 23.40
CA GLU A 69 36.26 4.66 23.39
C GLU A 69 34.95 4.38 22.63
N VAL A 70 34.78 3.13 22.21
CA VAL A 70 33.60 2.71 21.48
C VAL A 70 32.42 2.64 22.44
N ALA A 71 31.37 3.42 22.16
CA ALA A 71 30.13 3.41 22.91
C ALA A 71 29.05 2.59 22.17
N ARG A 72 28.10 2.05 22.93
CA ARG A 72 26.93 1.35 22.40
C ARG A 72 25.67 2.11 22.79
N VAL A 73 24.89 2.48 21.79
CA VAL A 73 23.56 3.07 21.95
C VAL A 73 22.52 1.99 21.67
N TYR A 74 21.64 1.77 22.65
CA TYR A 74 20.55 0.81 22.59
C TYR A 74 19.24 1.56 22.34
N ILE A 75 18.50 1.13 21.34
CA ILE A 75 17.27 1.75 20.87
C ILE A 75 16.18 0.69 20.84
N GLY A 76 15.16 0.86 21.69
CA GLY A 76 13.92 0.10 21.67
C GLY A 76 12.79 0.97 21.12
N VAL A 77 11.98 0.41 20.22
CA VAL A 77 10.84 1.13 19.63
C VAL A 77 9.56 0.62 20.27
N GLU A 78 8.86 1.50 20.98
CA GLU A 78 7.55 1.24 21.56
C GLU A 78 6.44 1.89 20.72
N TYR A 79 5.19 1.74 21.16
CA TYR A 79 4.02 2.26 20.44
C TYR A 79 4.04 3.78 20.28
N ASP A 80 4.40 4.52 21.34
CA ASP A 80 4.31 5.98 21.44
C ASP A 80 5.65 6.68 21.70
N CYS A 81 6.70 5.91 21.99
CA CYS A 81 8.00 6.46 22.33
C CYS A 81 9.18 5.59 21.88
N LEU A 82 10.33 6.22 21.78
CA LEU A 82 11.63 5.60 21.59
C LEU A 82 12.31 5.46 22.96
N LEU A 83 12.64 4.23 23.33
CA LEU A 83 13.44 3.92 24.50
C LEU A 83 14.91 3.97 24.12
N VAL A 84 15.68 4.85 24.77
CA VAL A 84 17.09 5.09 24.44
C VAL A 84 17.95 4.86 25.67
N SER A 85 19.02 4.11 25.50
CA SER A 85 20.05 3.92 26.53
C SER A 85 21.44 3.92 25.91
N CYS A 86 22.44 4.24 26.70
CA CYS A 86 23.83 4.29 26.30
C CYS A 86 24.67 3.54 27.33
N SER A 87 25.74 2.90 26.88
CA SER A 87 26.74 2.26 27.74
C SER A 87 27.53 3.24 28.62
N VAL A 88 27.44 4.54 28.35
CA VAL A 88 28.25 5.58 29.01
C VAL A 88 27.38 6.44 29.94
N ASP A 89 26.56 7.33 29.38
CA ASP A 89 26.05 8.52 30.09
C ASP A 89 24.54 8.77 29.85
N THR A 90 23.74 7.75 29.57
CA THR A 90 22.27 7.89 29.41
C THR A 90 21.52 7.09 30.46
N ASP A 91 20.53 7.74 31.08
CA ASP A 91 19.61 7.17 32.07
C ASP A 91 18.17 7.65 31.80
N GLU A 92 17.23 7.33 32.70
CA GLU A 92 15.81 7.67 32.55
C GLU A 92 15.52 9.19 32.55
N THR A 93 16.41 10.01 33.09
CA THR A 93 16.25 11.46 33.24
C THR A 93 17.13 12.28 32.30
N TYR A 94 18.19 11.69 31.76
CA TYR A 94 19.21 12.39 31.00
C TYR A 94 19.60 11.66 29.71
N LEU A 95 19.49 12.38 28.59
CA LEU A 95 19.93 11.93 27.28
C LEU A 95 21.41 12.30 27.06
N GLY A 96 22.28 11.30 27.15
CA GLY A 96 23.73 11.45 27.02
C GLY A 96 24.21 11.88 25.62
N ARG A 97 25.46 12.36 25.56
CA ARG A 97 26.07 12.94 24.34
C ARG A 97 26.07 11.95 23.19
N TYR A 98 26.44 10.71 23.47
CA TYR A 98 26.51 9.63 22.49
C TYR A 98 25.15 9.27 21.91
N ALA A 99 24.13 9.16 22.76
CA ALA A 99 22.77 8.87 22.33
C ALA A 99 22.21 10.00 21.45
N TYR A 100 22.36 11.25 21.89
CA TYR A 100 21.93 12.43 21.12
C TYR A 100 22.61 12.50 19.74
N LEU A 101 23.95 12.42 19.68
CA LEU A 101 24.69 12.49 18.42
C LEU A 101 24.34 11.33 17.48
N THR A 102 24.08 10.14 18.03
CA THR A 102 23.69 8.96 17.25
C THR A 102 22.33 9.18 16.58
N LEU A 103 21.32 9.58 17.35
CA LEU A 103 19.99 9.86 16.82
C LEU A 103 20.03 11.00 15.80
N ARG A 104 20.79 12.07 16.07
CA ARG A 104 21.00 13.17 15.13
C ARG A 104 21.66 12.72 13.82
N ALA A 105 22.64 11.84 13.90
CA ALA A 105 23.31 11.28 12.72
C ALA A 105 22.38 10.38 11.88
N MET A 106 21.40 9.72 12.50
CA MET A 106 20.33 8.98 11.82
C MET A 106 19.31 9.93 11.15
N MET A 107 19.09 11.12 11.71
CA MET A 107 18.14 12.13 11.24
C MET A 107 18.74 13.16 10.26
N ARG A 108 19.50 12.72 9.25
CA ARG A 108 20.13 13.66 8.28
C ARG A 108 19.13 14.56 7.55
N SER A 109 17.91 14.05 7.32
CA SER A 109 16.82 14.77 6.67
C SER A 109 15.91 15.54 7.64
N GLY A 110 16.31 15.66 8.92
CA GLY A 110 15.53 16.33 9.96
C GLY A 110 14.50 15.44 10.69
N TYR A 111 14.36 14.19 10.29
CA TYR A 111 13.54 13.16 10.95
C TYR A 111 14.08 11.76 10.68
N CYS A 112 13.63 10.77 11.45
CA CYS A 112 13.90 9.35 11.22
C CYS A 112 12.64 8.54 11.53
N ASP A 113 12.28 7.63 10.63
CA ASP A 113 11.18 6.67 10.82
C ASP A 113 11.72 5.37 11.41
N PHE A 114 11.21 4.99 12.57
CA PHE A 114 11.61 3.80 13.30
C PHE A 114 10.67 2.59 13.06
N GLN A 115 9.71 2.67 12.12
CA GLN A 115 8.73 1.63 11.81
C GLN A 115 9.36 0.25 11.54
N GLU A 116 10.51 0.21 10.87
CA GLU A 116 11.17 -1.05 10.52
C GLU A 116 11.67 -1.83 11.74
N TYR A 117 11.95 -1.13 12.85
CA TYR A 117 12.47 -1.72 14.09
C TYR A 117 11.37 -2.03 15.12
N TYR A 118 10.11 -1.65 14.86
CA TYR A 118 8.98 -1.85 15.76
C TYR A 118 8.44 -3.29 15.70
N TRP A 119 8.71 -4.09 16.75
CA TRP A 119 8.30 -5.51 16.83
C TRP A 119 7.96 -6.00 18.27
N PRO A 120 6.97 -5.39 18.97
CA PRO A 120 6.84 -5.54 20.43
C PRO A 120 6.64 -6.97 20.97
N ALA A 121 5.83 -7.81 20.30
CA ALA A 121 5.49 -9.18 20.72
C ALA A 121 6.29 -10.25 19.98
N CYS A 122 7.28 -9.84 19.19
CA CYS A 122 8.11 -10.78 18.46
C CYS A 122 9.20 -11.39 19.33
N PHE A 123 9.66 -10.68 20.35
CA PHE A 123 10.79 -11.07 21.18
C PHE A 123 10.29 -11.36 22.60
N ALA A 124 10.10 -12.65 22.89
CA ALA A 124 9.75 -13.09 24.25
C ALA A 124 10.96 -12.96 25.18
N LEU A 125 10.69 -12.67 26.45
CA LEU A 125 11.66 -12.62 27.56
C LEU A 125 12.66 -13.79 27.51
N GLY A 126 13.94 -13.49 27.26
CA GLY A 126 15.05 -14.46 27.30
C GLY A 126 15.27 -15.28 26.03
N ASN A 127 14.39 -15.18 25.02
CA ASN A 127 14.59 -15.86 23.74
C ASN A 127 15.24 -14.90 22.72
N LYS A 128 16.43 -15.28 22.24
CA LYS A 128 17.13 -14.56 21.16
C LYS A 128 16.44 -14.67 19.80
N ARG A 129 15.53 -15.63 19.62
CA ARG A 129 14.86 -15.89 18.34
C ARG A 129 13.38 -15.56 18.43
N SER A 130 12.91 -14.70 17.51
CA SER A 130 11.49 -14.43 17.35
C SER A 130 10.75 -15.63 16.77
N ARG A 131 9.47 -15.80 17.12
CA ARG A 131 8.58 -16.78 16.48
C ARG A 131 8.08 -16.32 15.11
N TYR A 132 8.08 -15.01 14.85
CA TYR A 132 7.40 -14.37 13.71
C TYR A 132 8.34 -13.79 12.66
N VAL A 133 9.50 -13.27 13.07
CA VAL A 133 10.47 -12.61 12.19
C VAL A 133 11.83 -13.30 12.22
N ASP A 134 12.56 -13.15 11.11
CA ASP A 134 13.97 -13.47 10.95
C ASP A 134 14.79 -12.19 10.82
N VAL A 135 15.96 -12.15 11.45
CA VAL A 135 16.93 -11.06 11.33
C VAL A 135 18.10 -11.56 10.50
N VAL A 136 18.18 -11.10 9.25
CA VAL A 136 19.21 -11.50 8.29
C VAL A 136 20.31 -10.44 8.26
N LYS A 137 21.54 -10.81 8.63
CA LYS A 137 22.70 -9.92 8.49
C LYS A 137 23.08 -9.79 7.02
N LYS A 138 23.35 -8.56 6.57
CA LYS A 138 23.82 -8.25 5.22
C LYS A 138 25.08 -7.38 5.30
N PRO A 139 25.93 -7.32 4.26
CA PRO A 139 26.99 -6.33 4.20
C PRO A 139 26.39 -4.92 4.36
N GLY A 140 26.84 -4.17 5.36
CA GLY A 140 26.33 -2.83 5.67
C GLY A 140 25.14 -2.76 6.65
N GLY A 141 24.64 -3.88 7.19
CA GLY A 141 23.59 -3.84 8.22
C GLY A 141 22.82 -5.15 8.41
N PHE A 142 21.51 -5.04 8.62
CA PHE A 142 20.60 -6.17 8.77
C PHE A 142 19.27 -5.88 8.07
N THR A 143 18.48 -6.92 7.83
CA THR A 143 17.10 -6.79 7.38
C THR A 143 16.22 -7.67 8.26
N ILE A 144 15.09 -7.13 8.72
CA ILE A 144 14.08 -7.88 9.45
C ILE A 144 13.01 -8.31 8.46
N THR A 145 12.77 -9.60 8.34
CA THR A 145 11.77 -10.17 7.42
C THR A 145 10.83 -11.10 8.16
N LEU A 146 9.56 -11.15 7.76
CA LEU A 146 8.63 -12.16 8.28
C LEU A 146 9.10 -13.57 7.90
N LYS A 147 8.92 -14.54 8.79
CA LYS A 147 9.16 -15.95 8.45
C LYS A 147 8.17 -16.42 7.40
N LYS A 148 8.54 -17.40 6.58
CA LYS A 148 7.77 -17.89 5.41
C LYS A 148 6.27 -18.15 5.64
N LYS A 149 5.86 -18.55 6.84
CA LYS A 149 4.44 -18.81 7.17
C LYS A 149 3.62 -17.55 7.43
N PHE A 150 4.27 -16.40 7.59
CA PHE A 150 3.63 -15.13 7.83
C PHE A 150 3.72 -14.25 6.59
N SER A 151 2.58 -13.67 6.19
CA SER A 151 2.48 -12.78 5.02
C SER A 151 2.11 -11.34 5.40
N GLY A 152 1.58 -11.13 6.60
CA GLY A 152 1.27 -9.80 7.11
C GLY A 152 1.00 -9.84 8.60
N LEU A 153 2.02 -9.56 9.41
CA LEU A 153 1.87 -9.52 10.87
C LEU A 153 1.40 -8.14 11.30
N PHE A 154 0.27 -8.09 12.01
CA PHE A 154 -0.23 -6.88 12.63
C PHE A 154 0.68 -6.41 13.76
N ARG A 155 0.98 -5.11 13.76
CA ARG A 155 1.62 -4.42 14.88
C ARG A 155 0.70 -3.28 15.34
N PRO A 156 0.57 -3.07 16.67
CA PRO A 156 -0.27 -2.00 17.20
C PRO A 156 0.12 -0.65 16.59
N GLY A 157 -0.82 0.05 15.96
CA GLY A 157 -0.60 1.33 15.26
C GLY A 157 0.01 1.19 13.86
N ASP A 158 -0.02 0.01 13.24
CA ASP A 158 0.05 -0.08 11.78
C ASP A 158 -1.18 0.62 11.18
N ASP A 159 -1.03 1.24 10.00
CA ASP A 159 -2.13 1.92 9.31
C ASP A 159 -3.14 0.90 8.78
N PHE A 160 -4.35 0.90 9.33
CA PHE A 160 -5.48 0.09 8.86
C PHE A 160 -6.50 0.97 8.14
N PRO A 161 -7.21 0.45 7.13
CA PRO A 161 -8.32 1.17 6.53
C PRO A 161 -9.39 1.47 7.57
N ASP A 162 -9.81 2.74 7.67
CA ASP A 162 -10.93 3.12 8.54
C ASP A 162 -12.23 2.46 8.06
N VAL A 163 -12.80 1.60 8.90
CA VAL A 163 -14.09 0.93 8.61
C VAL A 163 -15.22 1.81 9.12
N THR A 164 -15.61 2.78 8.28
CA THR A 164 -16.71 3.73 8.54
C THR A 164 -18.04 3.25 7.97
N GLU A 165 -18.56 3.91 6.94
CA GLU A 165 -19.81 3.56 6.26
C GLU A 165 -19.54 2.96 4.87
N ARG A 166 -20.26 1.89 4.54
CA ARG A 166 -20.21 1.29 3.21
C ARG A 166 -21.12 2.03 2.23
N ALA A 167 -20.64 3.16 1.71
CA ALA A 167 -21.34 3.93 0.69
C ALA A 167 -21.17 3.28 -0.70
N VAL A 168 -22.23 2.64 -1.20
CA VAL A 168 -22.27 2.06 -2.56
C VAL A 168 -22.34 3.18 -3.60
N VAL A 169 -21.51 3.09 -4.63
CA VAL A 169 -21.56 3.97 -5.79
C VAL A 169 -22.61 3.44 -6.76
N PRO A 170 -23.65 4.23 -7.11
CA PRO A 170 -24.66 3.78 -8.05
C PRO A 170 -24.06 3.44 -9.43
N CYS A 171 -24.44 2.28 -9.96
CA CYS A 171 -24.12 1.87 -11.33
C CYS A 171 -25.43 1.72 -12.11
N GLU A 172 -25.57 2.49 -13.19
CA GLU A 172 -26.72 2.37 -14.07
C GLU A 172 -26.70 1.01 -14.77
N ARG A 173 -27.86 0.34 -14.79
CA ARG A 173 -28.06 -0.90 -15.53
C ARG A 173 -28.90 -0.57 -16.74
N PHE A 174 -28.29 -0.58 -17.93
CA PHE A 174 -29.07 -0.53 -19.17
C PHE A 174 -29.81 -1.87 -19.32
N LEU A 175 -31.13 -1.83 -19.10
CA LEU A 175 -32.03 -2.97 -19.30
C LEU A 175 -32.20 -3.27 -20.81
N ASP A 176 -32.00 -2.26 -21.64
CA ASP A 176 -32.08 -2.39 -23.08
C ASP A 176 -30.73 -2.84 -23.65
N LYS A 177 -30.77 -3.96 -24.39
CA LYS A 177 -29.71 -4.31 -25.33
C LYS A 177 -29.69 -3.24 -26.42
N TYR A 178 -29.03 -2.11 -26.18
CA TYR A 178 -28.66 -1.22 -27.28
C TYR A 178 -27.92 -2.08 -28.30
N ALA A 179 -28.36 -1.99 -29.56
CA ALA A 179 -27.76 -2.74 -30.64
C ALA A 179 -26.25 -2.46 -30.64
N ALA A 180 -25.44 -3.52 -30.54
CA ALA A 180 -23.99 -3.40 -30.57
C ALA A 180 -23.59 -2.50 -31.74
N ALA A 181 -22.74 -1.49 -31.47
CA ALA A 181 -22.37 -0.48 -32.46
C ALA A 181 -21.97 -1.16 -33.79
N ARG A 182 -22.54 -0.69 -34.91
CA ARG A 182 -22.24 -1.25 -36.23
C ARG A 182 -20.75 -1.13 -36.49
N LEU A 183 -20.10 -2.26 -36.73
CA LEU A 183 -18.66 -2.26 -36.94
C LEU A 183 -18.31 -1.71 -38.33
N ALA A 184 -17.39 -0.76 -38.36
CA ALA A 184 -16.76 -0.28 -39.57
C ALA A 184 -15.35 -0.92 -39.73
N PRO A 185 -14.77 -0.96 -40.94
CA PRO A 185 -13.41 -1.45 -41.17
C PRO A 185 -12.35 -0.74 -40.33
N VAL A 186 -12.58 0.53 -40.00
CA VAL A 186 -11.82 1.31 -39.02
C VAL A 186 -12.80 1.76 -37.94
N SER A 187 -12.50 1.48 -36.68
CA SER A 187 -13.37 1.81 -35.56
C SER A 187 -12.55 2.02 -34.27
N ILE A 188 -13.26 2.30 -33.19
CA ILE A 188 -12.69 2.57 -31.87
C ILE A 188 -12.90 1.37 -30.94
N GLY A 189 -11.88 1.03 -30.17
CA GLY A 189 -11.97 0.08 -29.06
C GLY A 189 -11.41 0.71 -27.79
N TYR A 190 -11.52 -0.02 -26.69
CA TYR A 190 -11.20 0.52 -25.37
C TYR A 190 -10.18 -0.33 -24.66
N CYS A 191 -9.16 0.33 -24.12
CA CYS A 191 -8.08 -0.32 -23.42
C CYS A 191 -8.20 -0.08 -21.93
N PHE A 192 -8.26 -1.15 -21.15
CA PHE A 192 -8.04 -1.12 -19.72
C PHE A 192 -6.54 -1.00 -19.44
N ALA A 193 -6.12 0.22 -19.11
CA ALA A 193 -4.76 0.58 -18.81
C ALA A 193 -4.48 0.38 -17.32
N ASN A 194 -3.66 -0.62 -17.00
CA ASN A 194 -3.29 -0.95 -15.62
C ASN A 194 -1.76 -0.96 -15.44
N THR A 195 -1.33 -0.77 -14.19
CA THR A 195 0.07 -0.89 -13.76
C THR A 195 0.10 -1.49 -12.36
N ASP A 196 1.23 -2.06 -11.96
CA ASP A 196 1.39 -2.60 -10.61
C ASP A 196 1.59 -1.45 -9.60
N LEU A 197 0.53 -1.07 -8.89
CA LEU A 197 0.54 0.02 -7.91
C LEU A 197 1.53 -0.19 -6.74
N LEU A 198 2.09 -1.40 -6.56
CA LEU A 198 3.16 -1.66 -5.58
C LEU A 198 4.55 -1.31 -6.13
N ASN A 199 4.68 -1.16 -7.45
CA ASN A 199 5.92 -0.78 -8.11
C ASN A 199 6.14 0.73 -8.00
N PHE A 200 7.34 1.14 -7.59
CA PHE A 200 7.75 2.55 -7.46
C PHE A 200 7.70 3.34 -8.79
N HIS A 201 7.63 2.65 -9.93
CA HIS A 201 7.46 3.27 -11.24
C HIS A 201 6.00 3.52 -11.64
N SER A 202 5.04 3.02 -10.87
CA SER A 202 3.63 3.26 -11.16
C SER A 202 3.28 4.70 -10.93
N ASN A 203 2.73 5.36 -11.94
CA ASN A 203 2.45 6.79 -11.93
C ASN A 203 0.99 7.12 -12.23
N HIS A 204 0.13 6.11 -12.34
CA HIS A 204 -1.29 6.31 -12.57
C HIS A 204 -2.12 5.19 -11.93
N TYR A 205 -3.36 5.52 -11.56
CA TYR A 205 -4.41 4.59 -11.20
C TYR A 205 -4.99 3.91 -12.45
N PRO A 206 -5.62 2.73 -12.32
CA PRO A 206 -6.27 2.04 -13.43
C PRO A 206 -7.36 2.88 -14.09
N PHE A 207 -7.30 3.01 -15.41
CA PHE A 207 -8.25 3.81 -16.20
C PHE A 207 -8.44 3.24 -17.62
N LEU A 208 -9.34 3.86 -18.39
CA LEU A 208 -9.61 3.49 -19.77
C LEU A 208 -8.91 4.43 -20.76
N ILE A 209 -8.30 3.85 -21.80
CA ILE A 209 -7.70 4.58 -22.93
C ILE A 209 -8.36 4.08 -24.23
N PRO A 210 -9.09 4.92 -24.97
CA PRO A 210 -9.62 4.52 -26.26
C PRO A 210 -8.47 4.37 -27.29
N TYR A 211 -8.68 3.55 -28.31
CA TYR A 211 -7.73 3.36 -29.39
C TYR A 211 -8.44 3.14 -30.72
N VAL A 212 -7.78 3.56 -31.81
CA VAL A 212 -8.23 3.30 -33.17
C VAL A 212 -7.65 1.97 -33.66
N PHE A 213 -8.49 1.15 -34.28
CA PHE A 213 -8.08 -0.10 -34.90
C PHE A 213 -8.67 -0.29 -36.29
N SER A 214 -8.03 -1.14 -37.08
CA SER A 214 -8.61 -1.70 -38.30
C SER A 214 -9.06 -3.13 -38.03
N ALA A 215 -10.29 -3.45 -38.38
CA ALA A 215 -10.86 -4.78 -38.25
C ALA A 215 -10.38 -5.70 -39.39
N THR A 216 -10.55 -7.01 -39.21
CA THR A 216 -10.43 -7.99 -40.31
C THR A 216 -11.59 -7.84 -41.30
N ALA A 217 -11.47 -8.42 -42.50
CA ALA A 217 -12.50 -8.34 -43.53
C ALA A 217 -13.88 -8.86 -43.04
N TYR A 218 -13.88 -9.81 -42.12
CA TYR A 218 -15.09 -10.38 -41.51
C TYR A 218 -15.59 -9.60 -40.29
N LEU A 219 -14.94 -8.49 -39.91
CA LEU A 219 -15.30 -7.63 -38.76
C LEU A 219 -15.38 -8.39 -37.41
N LYS A 220 -14.65 -9.51 -37.28
CA LYS A 220 -14.67 -10.36 -36.08
C LYS A 220 -13.54 -10.06 -35.11
N THR A 221 -12.41 -9.59 -35.61
CA THR A 221 -11.17 -9.41 -34.85
C THR A 221 -10.44 -8.13 -35.26
N VAL A 222 -9.56 -7.65 -34.38
CA VAL A 222 -8.66 -6.54 -34.69
C VAL A 222 -7.54 -7.05 -35.60
N LYS A 223 -7.43 -6.48 -36.81
CA LYS A 223 -6.31 -6.74 -37.75
C LYS A 223 -5.06 -5.96 -37.37
N SER A 224 -5.21 -4.70 -36.97
CA SER A 224 -4.09 -3.86 -36.55
C SER A 224 -4.56 -2.68 -35.71
N PHE A 225 -3.83 -2.39 -34.64
CA PHE A 225 -3.95 -1.12 -33.93
C PHE A 225 -3.32 0.02 -34.73
N LYS A 226 -3.86 1.23 -34.60
CA LYS A 226 -3.38 2.43 -35.30
C LYS A 226 -2.74 3.43 -34.34
N ARG A 227 -3.50 3.88 -33.34
CA ARG A 227 -3.05 4.85 -32.33
C ARG A 227 -3.93 4.77 -31.08
N PHE A 228 -3.40 5.24 -29.95
CA PHE A 228 -4.20 5.62 -28.80
C PHE A 228 -4.94 6.94 -29.09
N VAL A 229 -6.07 7.13 -28.42
CA VAL A 229 -6.93 8.32 -28.52
C VAL A 229 -6.87 9.02 -27.18
N PHE A 230 -6.37 10.25 -27.18
CA PHE A 230 -6.19 11.06 -25.98
C PHE A 230 -7.04 12.31 -25.96
N ASN A 231 -7.47 12.77 -27.13
CA ASN A 231 -8.30 13.95 -27.32
C ASN A 231 -9.38 13.68 -28.38
N ALA A 232 -10.39 14.55 -28.45
CA ALA A 232 -11.46 14.45 -29.44
C ALA A 232 -10.95 14.44 -30.89
N ASN A 233 -9.89 15.19 -31.20
CA ASN A 233 -9.35 15.27 -32.57
C ASN A 233 -8.66 13.97 -33.02
N ASP A 234 -8.31 13.06 -32.09
CA ASP A 234 -7.66 11.79 -32.43
C ASP A 234 -8.61 10.79 -33.11
N VAL A 235 -9.91 11.08 -33.14
CA VAL A 235 -10.94 10.28 -33.81
C VAL A 235 -11.54 10.99 -35.03
N ASP A 236 -10.92 12.09 -35.49
CA ASP A 236 -11.37 12.80 -36.70
C ASP A 236 -11.47 11.84 -37.90
N GLY A 237 -12.63 11.88 -38.57
CA GLY A 237 -12.95 11.00 -39.69
C GLY A 237 -13.47 9.60 -39.32
N ILE A 238 -13.67 9.32 -38.01
CA ILE A 238 -14.32 8.09 -37.53
C ILE A 238 -15.73 8.44 -37.04
N SER A 239 -16.74 7.78 -37.59
CA SER A 239 -18.11 7.91 -37.08
C SER A 239 -18.25 7.13 -35.77
N LEU A 240 -18.53 7.86 -34.69
CA LEU A 240 -18.79 7.31 -33.38
C LEU A 240 -20.30 7.19 -33.14
N SER A 241 -20.70 6.16 -32.41
CA SER A 241 -22.04 6.09 -31.83
C SER A 241 -22.16 7.01 -30.60
N PRO A 242 -23.36 7.45 -30.21
CA PRO A 242 -23.55 8.26 -29.00
C PRO A 242 -22.93 7.64 -27.74
N GLN A 243 -23.03 6.31 -27.59
CA GLN A 243 -22.43 5.58 -26.48
C GLN A 243 -20.90 5.63 -26.50
N GLN A 244 -20.28 5.64 -27.69
CA GLN A 244 -18.83 5.76 -27.84
C GLN A 244 -18.34 7.19 -27.58
N GLU A 245 -19.11 8.19 -27.97
CA GLU A 245 -18.84 9.59 -27.64
C GLU A 245 -18.87 9.81 -26.12
N GLU A 246 -19.91 9.30 -25.46
CA GLU A 246 -20.03 9.34 -24.01
C GLU A 246 -18.89 8.59 -23.31
N LEU A 247 -18.60 7.36 -23.74
CA LEU A 247 -17.52 6.57 -23.17
C LEU A 247 -16.15 7.22 -23.39
N ASN A 248 -15.91 7.86 -24.54
CA ASN A 248 -14.68 8.63 -24.78
C ASN A 248 -14.57 9.81 -23.82
N SER A 249 -15.66 10.55 -23.61
CA SER A 249 -15.69 11.66 -22.65
C SER A 249 -15.34 11.19 -21.23
N ILE A 250 -15.88 10.04 -20.82
CA ILE A 250 -15.53 9.42 -19.53
C ILE A 250 -14.05 9.02 -19.49
N CYS A 251 -13.51 8.43 -20.57
CA CYS A 251 -12.09 8.06 -20.64
C CYS A 251 -11.17 9.28 -20.50
N PHE A 252 -11.51 10.39 -21.15
CA PHE A 252 -10.74 11.64 -21.03
C PHE A 252 -10.80 12.19 -19.61
N ALA A 253 -11.99 12.20 -18.99
CA ALA A 253 -12.14 12.59 -17.59
C ALA A 253 -11.32 11.69 -16.64
N MET A 254 -11.28 10.38 -16.87
CA MET A 254 -10.46 9.46 -16.08
C MET A 254 -8.97 9.79 -16.22
N LYS A 255 -8.49 10.03 -17.45
CA LYS A 255 -7.08 10.32 -17.72
C LYS A 255 -6.57 11.54 -16.94
N GLU A 256 -7.36 12.61 -16.88
CA GLU A 256 -6.97 13.86 -16.18
C GLU A 256 -6.71 13.65 -14.67
N ILE A 257 -7.39 12.69 -14.06
CA ILE A 257 -7.29 12.41 -12.61
C ILE A 257 -6.56 11.10 -12.28
N ALA A 258 -6.23 10.29 -13.30
CA ALA A 258 -5.56 9.01 -13.12
C ALA A 258 -4.12 9.16 -12.62
N ALA A 259 -3.44 10.26 -12.92
CA ALA A 259 -2.05 10.47 -12.52
C ALA A 259 -1.90 10.47 -10.98
N ILE A 260 -1.02 9.61 -10.47
CA ILE A 260 -0.67 9.56 -9.05
C ILE A 260 0.28 10.71 -8.77
N ARG A 261 -0.06 11.55 -7.79
CA ARG A 261 0.81 12.64 -7.38
C ARG A 261 1.85 12.12 -6.39
N PHE A 262 3.10 12.14 -6.81
CA PHE A 262 4.26 11.93 -5.95
C PHE A 262 4.80 13.28 -5.51
N ASN A 263 5.20 13.38 -4.24
CA ASN A 263 5.91 14.57 -3.80
C ASN A 263 7.41 14.40 -4.05
N ALA A 264 7.97 15.21 -4.94
CA ALA A 264 9.42 15.25 -5.19
C ALA A 264 10.24 15.62 -3.94
N ASN A 265 9.60 16.28 -2.97
CA ASN A 265 10.16 16.64 -1.66
C ASN A 265 9.55 15.78 -0.54
N GLY A 266 9.52 14.46 -0.71
CA GLY A 266 8.94 13.47 0.21
C GLY A 266 9.59 13.36 1.60
N HIS A 267 10.29 14.40 2.04
CA HIS A 267 10.96 14.48 3.34
C HIS A 267 10.13 15.21 4.42
N LEU A 268 8.98 15.79 4.06
CA LEU A 268 8.11 16.46 5.03
C LEU A 268 6.76 15.73 5.13
N PRO A 269 6.40 15.17 6.30
CA PRO A 269 5.16 14.42 6.50
C PRO A 269 3.88 15.17 6.07
N GLU A 270 3.81 16.47 6.33
CA GLU A 270 2.66 17.33 5.97
C GLU A 270 2.41 17.37 4.46
N LYS A 271 3.48 17.52 3.67
CA LYS A 271 3.39 17.58 2.21
C LYS A 271 3.04 16.22 1.58
N VAL A 272 3.35 15.13 2.30
CA VAL A 272 2.92 13.77 1.93
C VAL A 272 1.43 13.61 2.23
N ALA A 273 0.96 14.09 3.38
CA ALA A 273 -0.45 14.04 3.76
C ALA A 273 -1.36 14.81 2.79
N GLU A 274 -0.94 15.99 2.33
CA GLU A 274 -1.66 16.77 1.31
C GLU A 274 -1.78 16.01 -0.02
N ALA A 275 -0.69 15.40 -0.50
CA ALA A 275 -0.70 14.60 -1.72
C ALA A 275 -1.61 13.37 -1.59
N ASN A 276 -1.55 12.68 -0.44
CA ASN A 276 -2.40 11.53 -0.15
C ASN A 276 -3.88 11.90 -0.14
N LYS A 277 -4.25 13.01 0.52
CA LYS A 277 -5.64 13.49 0.56
C LYS A 277 -6.19 13.76 -0.84
N LEU A 278 -5.39 14.34 -1.72
CA LEU A 278 -5.81 14.60 -3.10
C LEU A 278 -5.87 13.32 -3.94
N ASN A 279 -4.91 12.41 -3.75
CA ASN A 279 -4.93 11.11 -4.38
C ASN A 279 -6.17 10.30 -3.98
N ASP A 280 -6.56 10.31 -2.70
CA ASP A 280 -7.78 9.66 -2.19
C ASP A 280 -9.04 10.26 -2.81
N ALA A 281 -9.12 11.60 -2.90
CA ALA A 281 -10.22 12.27 -3.57
C ALA A 281 -10.31 11.87 -5.06
N ASN A 282 -9.18 11.82 -5.76
CA ASN A 282 -9.13 11.38 -7.16
C ASN A 282 -9.55 9.92 -7.33
N GLN A 283 -9.16 9.03 -6.41
CA GLN A 283 -9.57 7.63 -6.45
C GLN A 283 -11.10 7.48 -6.36
N LEU A 284 -11.76 8.23 -5.48
CA LEU A 284 -13.22 8.20 -5.36
C LEU A 284 -13.90 8.71 -6.64
N VAL A 285 -13.37 9.77 -7.26
CA VAL A 285 -13.89 10.26 -8.55
C VAL A 285 -13.68 9.23 -9.66
N LEU A 286 -12.51 8.57 -9.71
CA LEU A 286 -12.23 7.49 -10.65
C LEU A 286 -13.19 6.31 -10.48
N LEU A 287 -13.49 5.91 -9.25
CA LEU A 287 -14.48 4.85 -8.97
C LEU A 287 -15.85 5.23 -9.54
N LYS A 288 -16.29 6.48 -9.36
CA LYS A 288 -17.55 6.98 -9.93
C LYS A 288 -17.53 6.96 -11.45
N LEU A 289 -16.43 7.35 -12.08
CA LEU A 289 -16.27 7.27 -13.53
C LEU A 289 -16.28 5.82 -14.02
N TRP A 290 -15.67 4.89 -13.29
CA TRP A 290 -15.72 3.45 -13.61
C TRP A 290 -17.14 2.91 -13.56
N ASN A 291 -17.94 3.29 -12.56
CA ASN A 291 -19.35 2.90 -12.47
C ASN A 291 -20.18 3.45 -13.63
N LYS A 292 -19.86 4.65 -14.15
CA LYS A 292 -20.49 5.19 -15.38
C LYS A 292 -20.00 4.49 -16.65
N ALA A 293 -18.71 4.18 -16.73
CA ALA A 293 -18.09 3.58 -17.91
C ALA A 293 -18.48 2.12 -18.12
N LEU A 294 -18.56 1.33 -17.04
CA LEU A 294 -18.78 -0.11 -17.08
C LEU A 294 -19.97 -0.54 -17.96
N PRO A 295 -21.20 0.01 -17.79
CA PRO A 295 -22.34 -0.41 -18.58
C PRO A 295 -22.22 -0.04 -20.08
N LEU A 296 -21.51 1.05 -20.41
CA LEU A 296 -21.18 1.42 -21.80
C LEU A 296 -20.09 0.53 -22.39
N LEU A 297 -19.09 0.18 -21.57
CA LEU A 297 -17.94 -0.64 -21.94
C LEU A 297 -18.36 -2.07 -22.30
N MET A 298 -19.33 -2.64 -21.58
CA MET A 298 -19.87 -3.98 -21.86
C MET A 298 -20.64 -4.08 -23.18
N GLN A 299 -21.05 -2.96 -23.77
CA GLN A 299 -21.68 -2.92 -25.10
C GLN A 299 -20.64 -2.86 -26.22
N GLN A 300 -19.36 -2.62 -25.89
CA GLN A 300 -18.28 -2.52 -26.86
C GLN A 300 -17.76 -3.90 -27.23
N ARG A 301 -17.53 -4.11 -28.53
CA ARG A 301 -17.08 -5.41 -29.04
C ARG A 301 -15.61 -5.71 -28.73
N PHE A 302 -14.77 -4.69 -28.66
CA PHE A 302 -13.34 -4.85 -28.46
C PHE A 302 -12.88 -4.04 -27.27
N THR A 303 -12.65 -4.76 -26.18
CA THR A 303 -11.94 -4.24 -25.02
C THR A 303 -10.68 -5.05 -24.79
N HIS A 304 -9.59 -4.39 -24.43
CA HIS A 304 -8.30 -5.05 -24.20
C HIS A 304 -7.70 -4.59 -22.88
N TYR A 305 -7.07 -5.49 -22.15
CA TYR A 305 -6.13 -5.19 -21.08
C TYR A 305 -4.77 -4.81 -21.65
N PHE A 306 -4.15 -3.78 -21.09
CA PHE A 306 -2.80 -3.35 -21.41
C PHE A 306 -2.06 -2.95 -20.14
N TYR A 307 -0.92 -3.61 -19.92
CA TYR A 307 -0.03 -3.28 -18.83
C TYR A 307 0.93 -2.15 -19.29
N THR A 308 0.78 -0.97 -18.71
CA THR A 308 1.36 0.28 -19.24
C THR A 308 2.82 0.49 -18.84
N TYR A 309 3.29 -0.19 -17.80
CA TYR A 309 4.57 0.07 -17.12
C TYR A 309 4.71 1.55 -16.73
N GLY A 310 3.70 2.13 -16.09
CA GLY A 310 3.69 3.56 -15.72
C GLY A 310 3.64 4.48 -16.94
N LEU A 311 2.76 4.18 -17.90
CA LEU A 311 2.59 4.89 -19.18
C LEU A 311 3.79 4.87 -20.15
N ARG A 312 4.93 4.25 -19.80
CA ARG A 312 6.12 4.16 -20.68
C ARG A 312 5.80 3.55 -22.04
N ASN A 313 4.90 2.56 -22.07
CA ASN A 313 4.50 1.86 -23.30
C ASN A 313 3.30 2.49 -23.98
N VAL A 314 2.73 3.57 -23.43
CA VAL A 314 1.62 4.30 -24.04
C VAL A 314 2.19 5.40 -24.94
N THR A 315 3.04 5.01 -25.90
CA THR A 315 3.64 5.92 -26.88
C THR A 315 3.38 5.39 -28.29
N GLY A 316 2.83 6.23 -29.16
CA GLY A 316 2.54 5.88 -30.55
C GLY A 316 1.48 4.79 -30.72
N LYS A 317 1.79 3.77 -31.52
CA LYS A 317 0.86 2.72 -31.93
C LYS A 317 0.85 1.56 -30.90
N PRO A 318 -0.33 1.10 -30.44
CA PRO A 318 -0.41 -0.06 -29.55
C PRO A 318 0.20 -1.32 -30.19
N VAL A 319 1.02 -2.03 -29.41
CA VAL A 319 1.67 -3.27 -29.85
C VAL A 319 0.72 -4.45 -29.66
N MET A 320 0.49 -5.23 -30.71
CA MET A 320 -0.53 -6.28 -30.70
C MET A 320 -0.31 -7.36 -29.63
N ARG A 321 0.94 -7.73 -29.36
CA ARG A 321 1.25 -8.77 -28.36
C ARG A 321 0.90 -8.36 -26.93
N ASP A 322 0.88 -7.06 -26.65
CA ASP A 322 0.70 -6.49 -25.32
C ASP A 322 -0.77 -6.16 -25.02
N MET A 323 -1.62 -6.12 -26.06
CA MET A 323 -3.05 -5.91 -25.96
C MET A 323 -3.77 -7.25 -25.81
N LYS A 324 -4.23 -7.58 -24.61
CA LYS A 324 -4.92 -8.85 -24.32
C LYS A 324 -6.43 -8.63 -24.30
N LEU A 325 -7.22 -9.43 -25.02
CA LEU A 325 -8.68 -9.33 -24.95
C LEU A 325 -9.15 -9.50 -23.51
N VAL A 326 -10.09 -8.66 -23.10
CA VAL A 326 -10.61 -8.63 -21.74
C VAL A 326 -12.13 -8.54 -21.79
N GLU A 327 -12.77 -9.05 -20.74
CA GLU A 327 -14.20 -8.99 -20.53
C GLU A 327 -14.49 -8.33 -19.18
N PHE A 328 -15.64 -7.66 -19.12
CA PHE A 328 -16.15 -7.03 -17.91
C PHE A 328 -17.52 -7.62 -17.58
N SER A 329 -17.82 -7.67 -16.29
CA SER A 329 -19.09 -8.19 -15.79
C SER A 329 -19.83 -7.16 -14.93
N MET A 330 -21.16 -7.12 -15.03
CA MET A 330 -22.05 -6.39 -14.12
C MET A 330 -22.26 -7.12 -12.79
N GLU A 331 -21.73 -8.35 -12.64
CA GLU A 331 -21.81 -9.07 -11.39
C GLU A 331 -20.93 -8.38 -10.34
N VAL A 332 -21.51 -8.09 -9.18
CA VAL A 332 -20.80 -7.41 -8.10
C VAL A 332 -20.09 -8.43 -7.20
N PRO A 333 -18.77 -8.28 -6.96
CA PRO A 333 -18.06 -9.06 -5.97
C PRO A 333 -18.53 -8.72 -4.56
N VAL A 334 -18.80 -9.75 -3.77
CA VAL A 334 -19.14 -9.63 -2.35
C VAL A 334 -17.93 -10.00 -1.51
N LEU A 335 -17.50 -9.07 -0.64
CA LEU A 335 -16.43 -9.29 0.32
C LEU A 335 -16.97 -10.06 1.54
N SER A 336 -16.16 -10.99 2.02
CA SER A 336 -16.40 -11.75 3.25
C SER A 336 -15.07 -12.03 3.93
N PHE A 337 -15.09 -12.21 5.24
CA PHE A 337 -13.89 -12.42 6.05
C PHE A 337 -14.00 -13.72 6.82
N VAL A 338 -12.84 -14.34 7.06
CA VAL A 338 -12.73 -15.50 7.95
C VAL A 338 -11.66 -15.20 8.98
N LEU A 339 -12.06 -15.17 10.24
CA LEU A 339 -11.16 -15.05 11.38
C LEU A 339 -10.94 -16.43 11.98
N ARG A 340 -9.69 -16.89 11.98
CA ARG A 340 -9.28 -18.21 12.50
C ARG A 340 -8.40 -18.04 13.73
N ASP A 341 -8.58 -18.92 14.72
CA ASP A 341 -7.61 -19.09 15.80
C ASP A 341 -6.52 -20.11 15.41
N GLU A 342 -5.29 -19.64 15.23
CA GLU A 342 -4.12 -20.47 14.88
C GLU A 342 -3.24 -20.76 16.13
N GLY A 343 -3.81 -20.64 17.33
CA GLY A 343 -3.17 -20.93 18.61
C GLY A 343 -2.43 -19.73 19.20
N ASP A 344 -1.31 -19.33 18.59
CA ASP A 344 -0.48 -18.21 19.09
C ASP A 344 -0.93 -16.83 18.54
N TYR A 345 -1.70 -16.83 17.46
CA TYR A 345 -2.20 -15.64 16.75
C TYR A 345 -3.56 -15.94 16.13
N TYR A 346 -4.32 -14.87 15.83
CA TYR A 346 -5.49 -14.95 14.97
C TYR A 346 -5.11 -14.64 13.52
N GLU A 347 -5.74 -15.29 12.56
CA GLU A 347 -5.58 -14.99 11.14
C GLU A 347 -6.92 -14.50 10.56
N LEU A 348 -6.92 -13.27 10.06
CA LEU A 348 -8.04 -12.68 9.34
C LEU A 348 -7.77 -12.77 7.83
N GLU A 349 -8.55 -13.57 7.12
CA GLU A 349 -8.46 -13.79 5.67
C GLU A 349 -9.60 -13.07 4.94
N LEU A 350 -9.26 -12.28 3.91
CA LEU A 350 -10.23 -11.68 2.99
C LEU A 350 -10.61 -12.68 1.88
N ARG A 351 -11.91 -12.82 1.63
CA ARG A 351 -12.49 -13.67 0.59
C ARG A 351 -13.48 -12.90 -0.26
N LEU A 352 -13.35 -13.01 -1.59
CA LEU A 352 -14.27 -12.40 -2.53
C LEU A 352 -15.11 -13.48 -3.22
N LYS A 353 -16.44 -13.28 -3.26
CA LYS A 353 -17.37 -14.19 -3.93
C LYS A 353 -18.11 -13.46 -5.05
N VAL A 354 -18.30 -14.12 -6.18
CA VAL A 354 -19.18 -13.64 -7.26
C VAL A 354 -20.21 -14.73 -7.54
N LYS A 355 -21.51 -14.40 -7.44
CA LYS A 355 -22.62 -15.37 -7.54
C LYS A 355 -22.40 -16.63 -6.68
N GLY A 356 -21.90 -16.44 -5.46
CA GLY A 356 -21.60 -17.52 -4.50
C GLY A 356 -20.31 -18.31 -4.79
N LYS A 357 -19.62 -18.09 -5.91
CA LYS A 357 -18.34 -18.72 -6.23
C LYS A 357 -17.18 -17.90 -5.67
N LEU A 358 -16.28 -18.54 -4.93
CA LEU A 358 -15.09 -17.92 -4.37
C LEU A 358 -14.06 -17.63 -5.48
N LEU A 359 -13.61 -16.39 -5.58
CA LEU A 359 -12.50 -16.00 -6.45
C LEU A 359 -11.16 -16.40 -5.84
N ARG A 360 -10.25 -16.93 -6.66
CA ARG A 360 -8.86 -17.15 -6.25
C ARG A 360 -8.06 -15.88 -6.52
N LEU A 361 -7.66 -15.19 -5.46
CA LEU A 361 -6.95 -13.92 -5.57
C LEU A 361 -5.42 -14.12 -5.57
N SER A 362 -4.75 -13.20 -6.24
CA SER A 362 -3.30 -12.94 -6.24
C SER A 362 -3.04 -11.45 -6.41
N SER A 363 -1.81 -10.99 -6.18
CA SER A 363 -1.40 -9.59 -6.43
C SER A 363 -1.83 -9.09 -7.81
N ASP A 364 -1.62 -9.93 -8.84
CA ASP A 364 -1.86 -9.56 -10.23
C ASP A 364 -3.36 -9.56 -10.61
N SER A 365 -4.22 -10.05 -9.72
CA SER A 365 -5.67 -10.12 -9.92
C SER A 365 -6.41 -8.88 -9.42
N ILE A 366 -5.68 -7.87 -8.93
CA ILE A 366 -6.23 -6.64 -8.36
C ILE A 366 -5.74 -5.45 -9.18
N ALA A 367 -6.67 -4.56 -9.53
CA ALA A 367 -6.40 -3.30 -10.20
C ALA A 367 -7.22 -2.20 -9.52
N LEU A 368 -6.84 -1.90 -8.28
CA LEU A 368 -7.48 -0.99 -7.34
C LEU A 368 -9.00 -1.19 -7.23
N PHE A 369 -9.78 -0.60 -8.14
CA PHE A 369 -11.24 -0.68 -8.19
C PHE A 369 -11.75 -2.00 -8.77
N LEU A 370 -10.94 -2.70 -9.56
CA LEU A 370 -11.35 -3.94 -10.23
C LEU A 370 -10.60 -5.15 -9.70
N VAL A 371 -11.27 -6.29 -9.74
CA VAL A 371 -10.72 -7.60 -9.36
C VAL A 371 -11.02 -8.64 -10.43
N CYS A 372 -10.17 -9.64 -10.57
CA CYS A 372 -10.42 -10.81 -11.41
C CYS A 372 -10.08 -12.11 -10.66
N ASP A 373 -10.45 -13.25 -11.23
CA ASP A 373 -10.00 -14.55 -10.72
C ASP A 373 -8.62 -14.86 -11.30
N ARG A 374 -7.69 -15.34 -10.48
CA ARG A 374 -6.38 -15.84 -10.95
C ARG A 374 -6.50 -16.93 -12.03
N VAL A 375 -7.60 -17.70 -12.04
CA VAL A 375 -7.86 -18.71 -13.07
C VAL A 375 -8.43 -18.07 -14.35
N LYS A 376 -9.23 -17.02 -14.22
CA LYS A 376 -9.82 -16.25 -15.33
C LYS A 376 -9.27 -14.81 -15.31
N THR A 377 -8.00 -14.69 -15.65
CA THR A 377 -7.19 -13.46 -15.49
C THR A 377 -7.67 -12.24 -16.28
N TYR A 378 -8.61 -12.42 -17.20
CA TYR A 378 -9.13 -11.37 -18.08
C TYR A 378 -10.65 -11.18 -18.00
N LEU A 379 -11.30 -11.69 -16.96
CA LEU A 379 -12.68 -11.34 -16.64
C LEU A 379 -12.69 -10.48 -15.36
N TRP A 380 -12.95 -9.19 -15.54
CA TRP A 380 -12.85 -8.21 -14.45
C TRP A 380 -14.23 -7.83 -13.91
N TYR A 381 -14.25 -7.59 -12.61
CA TYR A 381 -15.40 -7.19 -11.83
C TYR A 381 -15.09 -5.89 -11.10
N LEU A 382 -16.01 -4.94 -11.14
CA LEU A 382 -15.88 -3.66 -10.44
C LEU A 382 -16.37 -3.80 -8.99
N LEU A 383 -15.60 -3.29 -8.05
CA LEU A 383 -16.01 -3.18 -6.64
C LEU A 383 -17.00 -2.02 -6.47
N GLU A 384 -18.05 -2.22 -5.68
CA GLU A 384 -19.20 -1.30 -5.67
C GLU A 384 -19.06 -0.13 -4.70
N ALA A 385 -18.17 -0.20 -3.72
CA ALA A 385 -18.01 0.82 -2.69
C ALA A 385 -16.55 1.28 -2.51
N GLU A 386 -16.39 2.49 -1.98
CA GLU A 386 -15.06 3.04 -1.66
C GLU A 386 -14.32 2.16 -0.65
N MET A 387 -15.04 1.72 0.39
CA MET A 387 -14.52 0.83 1.42
C MET A 387 -14.05 -0.51 0.85
N ASP A 388 -14.77 -1.06 -0.14
CA ASP A 388 -14.44 -2.36 -0.73
C ASP A 388 -13.06 -2.33 -1.40
N TYR A 389 -12.79 -1.32 -2.23
CA TYR A 389 -11.48 -1.23 -2.90
C TYR A 389 -10.37 -0.90 -1.91
N LYS A 390 -10.62 -0.09 -0.88
CA LYS A 390 -9.63 0.20 0.16
C LYS A 390 -9.24 -1.06 0.94
N LEU A 391 -10.23 -1.86 1.32
CA LEU A 391 -10.00 -3.15 1.99
C LEU A 391 -9.26 -4.12 1.07
N VAL A 392 -9.75 -4.33 -0.16
CA VAL A 392 -9.09 -5.23 -1.12
C VAL A 392 -7.65 -4.81 -1.40
N TRP A 393 -7.40 -3.51 -1.57
CA TRP A 393 -6.06 -2.95 -1.78
C TRP A 393 -5.15 -3.14 -0.56
N PHE A 394 -5.66 -2.91 0.64
CA PHE A 394 -4.90 -3.15 1.86
C PHE A 394 -4.54 -4.64 2.00
N PHE A 395 -5.52 -5.53 1.85
CA PHE A 395 -5.33 -6.97 1.99
C PHE A 395 -4.41 -7.55 0.91
N SER A 396 -4.40 -7.00 -0.31
CA SER A 396 -3.49 -7.47 -1.38
C SER A 396 -2.01 -7.34 -1.00
N ARG A 397 -1.66 -6.30 -0.21
CA ARG A 397 -0.29 -6.04 0.29
C ARG A 397 0.18 -7.05 1.32
N VAL A 398 -0.75 -7.78 1.94
CA VAL A 398 -0.49 -8.79 2.97
C VAL A 398 -0.91 -10.19 2.50
N ASN A 399 -0.95 -10.41 1.18
CA ASN A 399 -1.37 -11.68 0.56
C ASN A 399 -2.75 -12.16 1.04
N PHE A 400 -3.67 -11.21 1.18
CA PHE A 400 -5.05 -11.39 1.61
C PHE A 400 -5.23 -11.96 3.03
N ARG A 401 -4.18 -11.91 3.86
CA ARG A 401 -4.19 -12.44 5.23
C ARG A 401 -3.45 -11.51 6.19
N VAL A 402 -4.16 -11.10 7.25
CA VAL A 402 -3.58 -10.37 8.37
C VAL A 402 -3.47 -11.31 9.56
N GLN A 403 -2.30 -11.39 10.15
CA GLN A 403 -2.00 -12.27 11.27
C GLN A 403 -1.74 -11.44 12.51
N VAL A 404 -2.54 -11.64 13.54
CA VAL A 404 -2.59 -10.81 14.74
C VAL A 404 -2.17 -11.63 15.95
N PRO A 405 -1.00 -11.38 16.55
CA PRO A 405 -0.63 -11.98 17.83
C PRO A 405 -1.74 -11.80 18.87
N LYS A 406 -2.07 -12.86 19.61
CA LYS A 406 -3.20 -12.83 20.57
C LYS A 406 -3.09 -11.71 21.61
N GLY A 407 -1.87 -11.38 22.02
CA GLY A 407 -1.61 -10.28 22.96
C GLY A 407 -2.01 -8.90 22.45
N TYR A 408 -2.28 -8.73 21.15
CA TYR A 408 -2.71 -7.46 20.57
C TYR A 408 -4.19 -7.42 20.22
N TYR A 409 -4.83 -8.59 20.12
CA TYR A 409 -6.14 -8.69 19.50
C TYR A 409 -7.17 -7.84 20.24
N LYS A 410 -7.31 -8.06 21.55
CA LYS A 410 -8.33 -7.40 22.37
C LYS A 410 -8.19 -5.88 22.38
N ASP A 411 -6.98 -5.38 22.54
CA ASP A 411 -6.74 -3.95 22.77
C ASP A 411 -6.64 -3.15 21.46
N PHE A 412 -6.24 -3.78 20.35
CA PHE A 412 -5.89 -3.05 19.13
C PHE A 412 -6.57 -3.54 17.84
N PHE A 413 -7.22 -4.71 17.83
CA PHE A 413 -7.75 -5.30 16.60
C PHE A 413 -9.23 -5.69 16.67
N GLU A 414 -9.74 -6.03 17.86
CA GLU A 414 -11.13 -6.46 18.05
C GLU A 414 -12.12 -5.40 17.54
N GLY A 415 -11.92 -4.13 17.87
CA GLY A 415 -12.78 -3.04 17.39
C GLY A 415 -12.77 -2.88 15.86
N PHE A 416 -11.66 -3.21 15.18
CA PHE A 416 -11.62 -3.24 13.72
C PHE A 416 -12.48 -4.38 13.15
N VAL A 417 -12.41 -5.57 13.75
CA VAL A 417 -13.25 -6.73 13.37
C VAL A 417 -14.73 -6.44 13.60
N GLU A 418 -15.08 -5.89 14.76
CA GLU A 418 -16.46 -5.49 15.07
C GLU A 418 -16.97 -4.40 14.11
N GLY A 419 -16.10 -3.47 13.69
CA GLY A 419 -16.42 -2.48 12.66
C GLY A 419 -16.75 -3.14 11.31
N MET A 420 -15.97 -4.14 10.89
CA MET A 420 -16.24 -4.89 9.66
C MET A 420 -17.53 -5.70 9.73
N GLU A 421 -17.84 -6.31 10.88
CA GLU A 421 -19.06 -7.11 11.08
C GLU A 421 -20.34 -6.32 10.85
N ARG A 422 -20.30 -4.98 10.92
CA ARG A 422 -21.45 -4.11 10.60
C ARG A 422 -21.82 -4.13 9.13
N TRP A 423 -20.85 -4.36 8.24
CA TRP A 423 -21.02 -4.20 6.79
C TRP A 423 -20.69 -5.45 5.98
N TYR A 424 -19.95 -6.39 6.55
CA TYR A 424 -19.45 -7.58 5.87
C TYR A 424 -19.70 -8.84 6.68
N GLU A 425 -19.87 -9.97 5.98
CA GLU A 425 -19.92 -11.29 6.61
C GLU A 425 -18.53 -11.64 7.19
N VAL A 426 -18.43 -11.78 8.52
CA VAL A 426 -17.22 -12.27 9.19
C VAL A 426 -17.53 -13.62 9.84
N LYS A 427 -16.89 -14.69 9.35
CA LYS A 427 -16.97 -16.02 9.96
C LYS A 427 -15.86 -16.18 10.98
N ARG A 428 -16.21 -16.42 12.23
CA ARG A 428 -15.28 -16.78 13.30
C ARG A 428 -15.18 -18.30 13.36
N GLY A 429 -13.96 -18.84 13.40
CA GLY A 429 -13.69 -20.27 13.34
C GLY A 429 -12.49 -20.70 14.14
#